data_AF-A0A914XL10-F1
#
_entry.id   AF-A0A914XL10-F1
#
_cell.length_a   1.000
_cell.length_b   1.000
_cell.length_c   1.000
_cell.angle_alpha   90.00
_cell.angle_beta   90.00
_cell.angle_gamma   90.00
#
_symmetry.space_group_name_H-M   'P 1'
#
loop_
_entity.id
_entity.type
_entity.pdbx_description
1 polymer ?
#
loop_
_entity_poly.entity_id
_entity_poly.type
_entity_poly.pdbx_seq_one_letter_code
_entity_poly.pdbx_strand_id
1 'polypeptide(L)'
;MDELKQTAIEDHYADLIKSMNPQLVMDNLRAGLLSSAEKETVEESHSTRRDRNRELISILFRKREDLKPFEGFVQALQKTDANHEIMAKVILKTYVCLDVRSRR
;
A
#
# COMPACT_ATOMS: atom_id res chain seq x y z
N MET A 1 8.04 -0.89 -8.18
CA MET A 1 7.14 -2.01 -7.90
C MET A 1 6.99 -2.86 -9.15
N ASP A 2 7.24 -4.18 -9.08
CA ASP A 2 6.98 -5.08 -10.21
C ASP A 2 5.47 -5.21 -10.52
N GLU A 3 5.15 -5.75 -11.70
CA GLU A 3 3.77 -5.85 -12.19
C GLU A 3 2.89 -6.73 -11.29
N LEU A 4 3.40 -7.87 -10.82
CA LEU A 4 2.63 -8.80 -9.98
C LEU A 4 2.25 -8.18 -8.63
N LYS A 5 3.17 -7.41 -8.03
CA LYS A 5 2.93 -6.66 -6.79
C LYS A 5 1.91 -5.54 -6.99
N GLN A 6 1.99 -4.83 -8.13
CA GLN A 6 0.99 -3.81 -8.48
C GLN A 6 -0.39 -4.44 -8.65
N THR A 7 -0.51 -5.50 -9.47
CA THR A 7 -1.77 -6.23 -9.68
C THR A 7 -2.36 -6.74 -8.37
N ALA A 8 -1.52 -7.26 -7.46
CA ALA A 8 -1.99 -7.71 -6.15
C ALA A 8 -2.60 -6.58 -5.30
N ILE A 9 -2.13 -5.34 -5.42
CA ILE A 9 -2.73 -4.18 -4.74
C ILE A 9 -3.97 -3.71 -5.50
N GLU A 10 -3.93 -3.71 -6.83
CA GLU A 10 -5.04 -3.28 -7.69
C GLU A 10 -6.29 -4.16 -7.52
N ASP A 11 -6.12 -5.48 -7.38
CA ASP A 11 -7.21 -6.44 -7.12
C ASP A 11 -8.00 -6.10 -5.84
N HIS A 12 -7.36 -5.43 -4.86
CA HIS A 12 -7.95 -5.03 -3.59
C HIS A 12 -8.11 -3.52 -3.45
N TYR A 13 -7.92 -2.77 -4.54
CA TYR A 13 -7.88 -1.31 -4.53
C TYR A 13 -9.16 -0.69 -3.99
N ALA A 14 -10.32 -1.22 -4.37
CA ALA A 14 -11.62 -0.73 -3.94
C ALA A 14 -11.80 -0.80 -2.42
N ASP A 15 -11.31 -1.87 -1.78
CA ASP A 15 -11.38 -2.05 -0.34
C ASP A 15 -10.35 -1.17 0.39
N LEU A 16 -9.14 -1.07 -0.16
CA LEU A 16 -8.10 -0.20 0.36
C LEU A 16 -8.56 1.26 0.38
N ILE A 17 -9.06 1.80 -0.74
CA ILE A 17 -9.52 3.20 -0.79
C ILE A 17 -10.68 3.44 0.18
N LYS A 18 -11.58 2.45 0.36
CA LYS A 18 -12.78 2.59 1.18
C LYS A 18 -12.47 2.53 2.67
N SER A 19 -11.60 1.61 3.10
CA SER A 19 -11.53 1.16 4.49
C SER A 19 -10.19 1.43 5.17
N MET A 20 -9.11 1.64 4.40
CA MET A 20 -7.79 1.96 4.97
C MET A 20 -7.80 3.33 5.66
N ASN A 21 -7.05 3.45 6.75
CA ASN A 21 -6.71 4.73 7.38
C ASN A 21 -5.31 5.16 6.90
N PRO A 22 -5.20 6.19 6.04
CA PRO A 22 -3.92 6.57 5.45
C PRO A 22 -2.94 7.09 6.50
N GLN A 23 -3.41 7.77 7.54
CA GLN A 23 -2.52 8.31 8.58
C GLN A 23 -1.84 7.19 9.36
N LEU A 24 -2.63 6.24 9.88
CA LEU A 24 -2.08 5.14 10.68
C LEU A 24 -1.15 4.25 9.86
N VAL A 25 -1.45 4.06 8.58
CA VAL A 25 -0.57 3.33 7.68
C VAL A 25 0.72 4.11 7.44
N MET A 26 0.65 5.42 7.17
CA MET A 26 1.83 6.27 6.98
C MET A 26 2.74 6.31 8.20
N ASP A 27 2.17 6.33 9.41
CA ASP A 27 2.92 6.31 10.67
C ASP A 27 3.69 4.99 10.85
N ASN A 28 3.15 3.89 10.31
CA ASN A 28 3.75 2.55 10.35
C ASN A 28 4.64 2.21 9.15
N LEU A 29 4.73 3.09 8.14
CA LEU A 29 5.62 2.88 7.01
C LEU A 29 7.09 2.92 7.45
N ARG A 30 7.91 2.12 6.78
CA ARG A 30 9.35 2.12 7.00
C ARG A 30 9.93 3.52 6.80
N ALA A 31 10.80 3.95 7.72
CA ALA A 31 11.52 5.22 7.59
C ALA A 31 12.24 5.32 6.23
N GLY A 32 12.11 6.47 5.58
CA GLY A 32 12.69 6.74 4.26
C GLY A 32 11.91 6.17 3.06
N LEU A 33 10.82 5.44 3.28
CA LEU A 33 9.95 4.99 2.18
C LEU A 33 9.17 6.15 1.57
N LEU A 34 8.61 7.03 2.40
CA LEU A 34 8.04 8.31 1.99
C LEU A 34 8.94 9.45 2.46
N SER A 35 9.18 10.40 1.58
CA SER A 35 9.77 11.70 1.91
C SER A 35 8.75 12.58 2.64
N SER A 36 9.21 13.61 3.35
CA SER A 36 8.32 14.55 4.03
C SER A 36 7.34 15.23 3.07
N ALA A 37 7.81 15.62 1.87
CA ALA A 37 6.96 16.25 0.85
C ALA A 37 5.86 15.31 0.32
N GLU A 38 6.14 14.01 0.21
CA GLU A 38 5.13 13.03 -0.20
C GLU A 38 4.10 12.76 0.91
N LYS A 39 4.54 12.77 2.18
CA LYS A 39 3.60 12.69 3.32
C LYS A 39 2.68 13.90 3.35
N GLU A 40 3.26 15.09 3.19
CA GLU A 40 2.52 16.35 3.07
C GLU A 40 1.54 16.30 1.90
N THR A 41 1.95 15.80 0.73
CA THR A 41 1.05 15.61 -0.43
C THR A 41 -0.14 14.70 -0.10
N VAL A 42 0.06 13.61 0.66
CA VAL A 42 -1.05 12.73 1.09
C VAL A 42 -1.92 13.41 2.14
N GLU A 43 -1.35 14.22 3.04
CA GLU A 43 -2.09 14.93 4.09
C GLU A 43 -2.92 16.09 3.51
N GLU A 44 -2.37 16.81 2.52
CA GLU A 44 -2.98 17.94 1.82
C GLU A 44 -3.88 17.52 0.66
N SER A 45 -3.78 16.26 0.21
CA SER A 45 -4.67 15.68 -0.80
C SER A 45 -6.14 15.82 -0.38
N HIS A 46 -6.93 16.41 -1.29
CA HIS A 46 -8.30 16.91 -1.12
C HIS A 46 -9.25 16.06 -0.23
N SER A 47 -10.01 16.79 0.61
CA SER A 47 -11.28 16.55 1.35
C SER A 47 -11.67 15.17 1.94
N THR A 48 -11.32 14.01 1.38
CA THR A 48 -11.81 12.71 1.89
C THR A 48 -10.71 11.71 2.22
N ARG A 49 -11.01 10.75 3.10
CA ARG A 49 -10.12 9.62 3.39
C ARG A 49 -9.79 8.81 2.13
N ARG A 50 -10.74 8.70 1.21
CA ARG A 50 -10.57 7.91 -0.02
C ARG A 50 -9.52 8.52 -0.93
N ASP A 51 -9.54 9.83 -1.10
CA ASP A 51 -8.60 10.52 -1.99
C ASP A 51 -7.18 10.46 -1.44
N ARG A 52 -7.02 10.59 -0.11
CA ARG A 52 -5.73 10.35 0.57
C ARG A 52 -5.23 8.92 0.41
N ASN A 53 -6.10 7.91 0.50
CA ASN A 53 -5.74 6.51 0.24
C ASN A 53 -5.30 6.30 -1.21
N ARG A 54 -6.00 6.91 -2.17
CA ARG A 54 -5.63 6.85 -3.59
C ARG A 54 -4.26 7.47 -3.84
N GLU A 55 -4.00 8.63 -3.24
CA GLU A 55 -2.72 9.34 -3.38
C GLU A 55 -1.59 8.51 -2.77
N LEU A 56 -1.78 7.96 -1.57
CA LEU A 56 -0.79 7.09 -0.94
C LEU A 56 -0.42 5.89 -1.83
N ILE A 57 -1.40 5.19 -2.38
CA ILE A 57 -1.17 4.04 -3.27
C ILE A 57 -0.47 4.47 -4.56
N SER A 58 -0.90 5.58 -5.15
CA SER A 58 -0.28 6.17 -6.35
C SER A 58 1.21 6.49 -6.14
N ILE A 59 1.55 7.09 -5.00
CA ILE A 59 2.95 7.37 -4.63
C ILE A 59 3.73 6.07 -4.48
N LEU A 60 3.18 5.06 -3.79
CA LEU A 60 3.84 3.76 -3.59
C LEU A 60 4.13 3.03 -4.90
N PHE A 61 3.24 3.12 -5.90
CA PHE A 61 3.47 2.53 -7.23
C PHE A 61 4.63 3.18 -7.98
N ARG A 62 4.86 4.47 -7.76
CA ARG A 62 5.95 5.24 -8.37
C ARG A 62 7.29 5.08 -7.65
N LYS A 63 7.33 4.37 -6.51
CA LYS A 63 8.57 4.14 -5.77
C LYS A 63 9.49 3.18 -6.49
N ARG A 64 10.79 3.50 -6.38
CA ARG A 64 11.87 2.64 -6.85
C ARG A 64 11.84 1.29 -6.13
N GLU A 65 12.14 0.22 -6.86
CA GLU A 65 12.06 -1.16 -6.35
C GLU A 65 13.06 -1.46 -5.22
N ASP A 66 14.22 -0.77 -5.22
CA ASP A 66 15.24 -0.89 -4.18
C ASP A 66 14.72 -0.50 -2.79
N LEU A 67 13.72 0.38 -2.72
CA LEU A 67 13.05 0.78 -1.49
C LEU A 67 12.05 -0.26 -0.96
N LYS A 68 11.79 -1.33 -1.74
CA LYS A 68 10.84 -2.41 -1.40
C LYS A 68 9.47 -1.86 -0.98
N PRO A 69 8.80 -1.07 -1.85
CA PRO A 69 7.58 -0.35 -1.48
C PRO A 69 6.41 -1.28 -1.15
N PHE A 70 6.32 -2.43 -1.82
CA PHE A 70 5.27 -3.42 -1.57
C PHE A 70 5.42 -4.04 -0.18
N GLU A 71 6.61 -4.52 0.15
CA GLU A 71 6.91 -5.14 1.44
C GLU A 71 6.76 -4.13 2.58
N GLY A 72 7.21 -2.88 2.36
CA GLY A 72 7.03 -1.79 3.31
C GLY A 72 5.55 -1.47 3.54
N PHE A 73 4.74 -1.46 2.49
CA PHE A 73 3.29 -1.23 2.58
C PHE A 73 2.57 -2.36 3.31
N VAL A 74 2.81 -3.62 2.92
CA VAL A 74 2.22 -4.81 3.58
C VAL A 74 2.60 -4.84 5.06
N GLN A 75 3.87 -4.55 5.39
CA GLN A 75 4.31 -4.49 6.79
C GLN A 75 3.63 -3.36 7.57
N ALA A 76 3.40 -2.20 6.95
CA ALA A 76 2.71 -1.09 7.60
C ALA A 76 1.24 -1.43 7.90
N LEU A 77 0.56 -2.09 6.95
CA LEU A 77 -0.80 -2.59 7.16
C LEU A 77 -0.86 -3.60 8.32
N GLN A 78 0.10 -4.53 8.39
CA GLN A 78 0.19 -5.52 9.47
C GLN A 78 0.37 -4.89 10.87
N LYS A 79 1.01 -3.72 10.95
CA LYS A 79 1.30 -3.03 12.22
C LYS A 79 0.21 -2.05 12.64
N THR A 80 -0.77 -1.78 11.79
CA THR A 80 -1.77 -0.74 12.04
C THR A 80 -2.84 -1.20 13.02
N ASP A 81 -3.67 -2.18 12.63
CA ASP A 81 -4.70 -2.80 13.47
C ASP A 81 -5.15 -4.13 12.85
N ALA A 82 -6.07 -4.84 13.53
CA ALA A 82 -6.57 -6.13 13.07
C ALA A 82 -7.25 -6.09 11.68
N ASN A 83 -7.92 -4.99 11.32
CA ASN A 83 -8.59 -4.86 10.02
C ASN A 83 -7.54 -4.70 8.90
N HIS A 84 -6.53 -3.87 9.12
CA HIS A 84 -5.45 -3.67 8.17
C HIS A 84 -4.55 -4.91 8.06
N GLU A 85 -4.38 -5.67 9.15
CA GLU A 85 -3.68 -6.96 9.12
C GLU A 85 -4.40 -7.97 8.20
N ILE A 86 -5.73 -8.00 8.20
CA ILE A 86 -6.52 -8.82 7.26
C ILE A 86 -6.29 -8.37 5.82
N MET A 87 -6.32 -7.07 5.54
CA MET A 87 -6.03 -6.53 4.20
C MET A 87 -4.64 -6.94 3.73
N ALA A 88 -3.63 -6.83 4.60
CA ALA A 88 -2.26 -7.22 4.30
C ALA A 88 -2.15 -8.71 3.94
N LYS A 89 -2.80 -9.58 4.72
CA LYS A 89 -2.83 -11.04 4.47
C LYS A 89 -3.48 -11.36 3.13
N VAL A 90 -4.58 -10.68 2.78
CA VAL A 90 -5.30 -10.87 1.52
C VAL A 90 -4.44 -10.45 0.32
N ILE A 91 -3.81 -9.27 0.38
CA ILE A 91 -2.90 -8.79 -0.67
C ILE A 91 -1.71 -9.73 -0.86
N LEU A 92 -1.08 -10.15 0.25
CA LEU A 92 0.07 -11.06 0.20
C LEU A 92 -0.32 -12.41 -0.39
N LYS A 93 -1.49 -12.95 -0.04
CA LYS A 93 -2.01 -14.20 -0.61
C LYS A 93 -2.27 -14.07 -2.12
N THR A 94 -2.83 -12.94 -2.57
CA THR A 94 -3.03 -12.68 -4.00
C THR A 94 -1.68 -12.64 -4.73
N TYR A 95 -0.70 -11.91 -4.21
CA TYR A 95 0.64 -11.87 -4.79
C TYR A 95 1.28 -13.26 -4.92
N VAL A 96 1.24 -14.07 -3.85
CA VAL A 96 1.78 -15.45 -3.88
C VAL A 96 1.05 -16.30 -4.93
N CYS A 97 -0.26 -16.13 -5.09
CA CYS A 97 -1.02 -16.85 -6.10
C CYS A 97 -0.61 -16.45 -7.53
N LEU A 98 -0.42 -15.15 -7.77
CA LEU A 98 0.04 -14.61 -9.05
C LEU A 98 1.46 -15.08 -9.39
N ASP A 99 2.38 -15.02 -8.43
CA ASP A 99 3.77 -15.47 -8.59
C ASP A 99 3.89 -16.98 -8.86
N VAL A 100 3.06 -17.80 -8.20
CA VAL A 100 3.02 -19.25 -8.50
C VAL A 100 2.48 -19.51 -9.91
N ARG A 101 1.53 -18.71 -10.40
CA ARG A 101 0.94 -18.86 -11.73
C ARG A 101 1.87 -18.40 -12.84
N SER A 102 2.64 -17.34 -12.63
CA SER A 102 3.58 -16.81 -13.64
C SER A 102 4.78 -17.72 -13.89
N ARG A 103 5.08 -18.63 -12.96
CA ARG A 103 6.19 -19.61 -13.04
C ARG A 103 5.79 -20.95 -13.66
N ARG A 104 4.52 -21.14 -14.03
CA ARG A 104 4.00 -22.35 -14.69
C ARG A 104 3.91 -22.13 -16.19
#